data_AF-A0A3D6BSH2-F1
#
_entry.id   AF-A0A3D6BSH2-F1
#
_cell.length_a   1.000
_cell.length_b   1.000
_cell.length_c   1.000
_cell.angle_alpha   90.00
_cell.angle_beta   90.00
_cell.angle_gamma   90.00
#
_symmetry.space_group_name_H-M   'P 1'
#
loop_
_entity.id
_entity.type
_entity.pdbx_description
1 polymer ?
#
loop_
_entity_poly.entity_id
_entity_poly.type
_entity_poly.pdbx_seq_one_letter_code
_entity_poly.pdbx_strand_id
1 'polypeptide(L)'
;QRNRAGLKDPNKPIGSFIFLGQTGVGKTQLAKVLSKQLFDSEDSLVRIDMSEYMEKFAISRLVGAPPGYVGYEEGGQLTEKIR
;
A
#
# COMPACT_ATOMS: atom_id res chain seq x y z
N GLN A 1 -4.45 13.97 -14.09
CA GLN A 1 -4.16 14.37 -15.49
C GLN A 1 -2.67 14.34 -15.87
N ARG A 2 -1.69 14.63 -14.98
CA ARG A 2 -0.24 14.45 -15.32
C ARG A 2 0.20 12.99 -15.53
N ASN A 3 -0.33 12.02 -14.78
CA ASN A 3 0.01 10.59 -14.95
C ASN A 3 -0.53 9.95 -16.24
N ARG A 4 -1.60 10.50 -16.83
CA ARG A 4 -2.14 10.03 -18.13
C ARG A 4 -1.38 10.58 -19.34
N ALA A 5 -0.52 11.59 -19.15
CA ALA A 5 0.21 12.25 -20.22
C ALA A 5 1.57 11.59 -20.54
N GLY A 6 1.94 10.50 -19.86
CA GLY A 6 3.18 9.75 -20.13
C GLY A 6 4.48 10.43 -19.71
N LEU A 7 4.42 11.61 -19.08
CA LEU A 7 5.59 12.43 -18.69
C LEU A 7 6.29 11.95 -17.40
N LYS A 8 5.97 10.75 -16.92
CA LYS A 8 6.41 10.26 -15.62
C LYS A 8 7.35 9.07 -15.79
N ASP A 9 8.37 9.03 -14.93
CA ASP A 9 9.28 7.89 -14.82
C ASP A 9 8.49 6.58 -14.57
N PRO A 10 8.61 5.58 -15.47
CA PRO A 10 7.90 4.30 -15.33
C PRO A 10 8.35 3.51 -14.09
N ASN A 11 9.54 3.79 -13.55
CA ASN A 11 10.06 3.11 -12.36
C ASN A 11 9.57 3.71 -11.03
N LYS A 12 8.69 4.73 -11.07
CA LYS A 12 8.17 5.39 -9.85
C LYS A 12 6.67 5.13 -9.65
N PRO A 13 6.15 5.15 -8.41
CA PRO A 13 4.71 5.04 -8.14
C PRO A 13 3.92 6.22 -8.73
N ILE A 14 2.64 6.01 -9.11
CA ILE A 14 1.72 7.01 -9.68
C ILE A 14 1.68 8.30 -8.84
N GLY A 15 1.74 8.17 -7.52
CA GLY A 15 1.94 9.28 -6.59
C GLY A 15 2.48 8.76 -5.26
N SER A 16 3.23 9.60 -4.56
CA SER A 16 3.72 9.33 -3.21
C SER A 16 3.29 10.49 -2.33
N PHE A 17 2.59 10.18 -1.24
CA PHE A 17 1.98 11.17 -0.35
C PHE A 17 2.24 10.77 1.10
N ILE A 18 2.38 11.77 1.96
CA ILE A 18 2.36 11.61 3.42
C ILE A 18 1.24 12.49 3.98
N PHE A 19 0.27 11.88 4.66
CA PHE A 19 -0.85 12.59 5.26
C PHE A 19 -0.62 12.75 6.77
N LEU A 20 -0.44 14.00 7.21
CA LEU A 20 -0.21 14.35 8.61
C LEU A 20 -1.40 15.15 9.16
N GLY A 21 -1.70 14.98 10.44
CA GLY A 21 -2.81 15.67 11.11
C GLY A 21 -3.40 14.87 12.26
N GLN A 22 -4.32 15.50 13.01
CA GLN A 22 -4.93 14.92 14.22
C GLN A 22 -5.82 13.69 13.96
N THR A 23 -6.23 13.06 15.06
CA THR A 23 -7.39 12.15 15.20
C THR A 23 -8.55 12.46 14.24
N GLY A 24 -8.97 11.62 13.30
CA GLY A 24 -10.30 11.79 12.67
C GLY A 24 -10.44 12.88 11.60
N VAL A 25 -9.39 13.62 11.24
CA VAL A 25 -9.42 14.68 10.20
C VAL A 25 -9.58 14.18 8.74
N GLY A 26 -9.85 12.88 8.54
CA GLY A 26 -10.15 12.33 7.20
C GLY A 26 -8.96 11.81 6.40
N LYS A 27 -7.77 11.62 6.99
CA LYS A 27 -6.57 11.08 6.31
C LYS A 27 -6.86 9.78 5.53
N THR A 28 -7.50 8.80 6.18
CA THR A 28 -7.89 7.52 5.54
C THR A 28 -9.04 7.69 4.55
N GLN A 29 -9.94 8.64 4.79
CA GLN A 29 -11.06 8.91 3.88
C GLN A 29 -10.58 9.44 2.54
N LEU A 30 -9.57 10.33 2.56
CA LEU A 30 -8.94 10.81 1.34
C LEU A 30 -8.34 9.67 0.51
N ALA A 31 -7.71 8.68 1.14
CA ALA A 31 -7.19 7.50 0.44
C ALA A 31 -8.30 6.67 -0.24
N LYS A 32 -9.45 6.49 0.42
CA LYS A 32 -10.62 5.81 -0.17
C LYS A 32 -11.16 6.54 -1.39
N VAL A 33 -11.33 7.85 -1.29
CA VAL A 33 -11.81 8.67 -2.41
C VAL A 33 -10.80 8.65 -3.56
N LEU A 34 -9.50 8.74 -3.27
CA LEU A 34 -8.45 8.62 -4.30
C LEU A 34 -8.49 7.26 -5.01
N SER A 35 -8.70 6.16 -4.29
CA SER A 35 -8.85 4.83 -4.90
C SER A 35 -9.99 4.81 -5.92
N LYS A 36 -11.17 5.29 -5.51
CA LYS A 36 -12.34 5.38 -6.36
C LYS A 36 -12.12 6.26 -7.60
N GLN A 37 -11.45 7.40 -7.44
CA GLN A 37 -11.22 8.35 -8.54
C GLN A 37 -10.13 7.92 -9.51
N LEU A 38 -9.17 7.08 -9.08
CA LEU A 38 -8.05 6.64 -9.90
C LEU A 38 -8.26 5.25 -10.52
N PHE A 39 -9.00 4.38 -9.85
CA PHE A 39 -9.17 2.97 -10.21
C PHE A 39 -10.64 2.56 -10.35
N ASP A 40 -11.58 3.52 -10.29
CA ASP A 40 -13.02 3.30 -10.41
C ASP A 40 -13.61 2.33 -9.37
N SER A 41 -12.87 2.01 -8.30
CA SER A 41 -13.31 1.13 -7.22
C SER A 41 -12.70 1.52 -5.87
N GLU A 42 -13.51 1.44 -4.82
CA GLU A 42 -13.06 1.56 -3.43
C GLU A 42 -12.34 0.28 -2.97
N ASP A 43 -12.61 -0.87 -3.59
CA ASP A 43 -12.00 -2.17 -3.27
C ASP A 43 -10.56 -2.27 -3.76
N SER A 44 -10.13 -1.38 -4.65
CA SER A 44 -8.73 -1.25 -5.06
C SER A 44 -7.84 -0.70 -3.93
N LEU A 45 -8.42 -0.20 -2.83
CA LEU A 45 -7.65 0.26 -1.68
C LEU A 45 -7.12 -0.93 -0.87
N VAL A 46 -5.83 -1.21 -1.00
CA VAL A 46 -5.11 -2.10 -0.09
C VAL A 46 -4.88 -1.38 1.25
N ARG A 47 -5.64 -1.75 2.27
CA ARG A 47 -5.50 -1.22 3.63
C ARG A 47 -4.52 -2.07 4.45
N ILE A 48 -3.52 -1.42 5.03
CA ILE A 48 -2.55 -2.02 5.96
C ILE A 48 -2.60 -1.24 7.28
N ASP A 49 -2.78 -1.95 8.40
CA ASP A 49 -2.62 -1.35 9.73
C ASP A 49 -1.15 -1.48 10.16
N MET A 50 -0.41 -0.38 10.07
CA MET A 50 1.01 -0.35 10.44
C MET A 50 1.27 -0.63 11.92
N SER A 51 0.25 -0.51 12.78
CA SER A 51 0.38 -0.82 14.22
C SER A 51 0.65 -2.31 14.46
N GLU A 52 0.25 -3.19 13.52
CA GLU A 52 0.51 -4.64 13.58
C GLU A 52 1.97 -5.02 13.26
N TYR A 53 2.79 -4.04 12.84
CA TYR A 53 4.13 -4.25 12.29
C TYR A 53 5.25 -3.57 13.10
N MET A 54 4.97 -3.19 14.35
CA MET A 54 5.99 -2.57 15.22
C MET A 54 7.12 -3.54 15.61
N GLU A 55 6.81 -4.83 15.71
CA GLU A 55 7.79 -5.87 16.03
C GLU A 55 8.64 -6.23 14.82
N LYS A 56 9.96 -6.40 15.02
CA LYS A 56 10.92 -6.67 13.94
C LYS A 56 10.54 -7.88 13.08
N PHE A 57 10.00 -8.93 13.70
CA PHE A 57 9.60 -10.15 13.00
C PHE A 57 8.23 -10.04 12.33
N ALA A 58 7.40 -9.06 12.69
CA ALA A 58 6.10 -8.89 12.06
C ALA A 58 6.21 -8.44 10.59
N ILE A 59 7.31 -7.76 10.23
CA ILE A 59 7.57 -7.25 8.87
C ILE A 59 7.56 -8.37 7.83
N SER A 60 8.00 -9.59 8.16
CA SER A 60 7.98 -10.72 7.23
C SER A 60 6.56 -11.09 6.81
N ARG A 61 5.53 -10.83 7.62
CA ARG A 61 4.13 -11.03 7.22
C ARG A 61 3.69 -10.03 6.14
N LEU A 62 4.27 -8.82 6.14
CA LEU A 62 3.94 -7.78 5.17
C LEU A 62 4.55 -8.07 3.79
N VAL A 63 5.84 -8.42 3.77
CA VAL A 63 6.63 -8.51 2.53
C VAL A 63 6.95 -9.94 2.08
N GLY A 64 6.74 -10.92 2.96
CA GLY A 64 7.13 -12.32 2.76
C GLY A 64 8.30 -12.71 3.67
N ALA A 65 8.34 -13.98 4.06
CA ALA A 65 9.48 -14.53 4.78
C ALA A 65 10.72 -14.61 3.85
N PRO A 66 11.95 -14.60 4.37
CA PRO A 66 13.14 -14.86 3.56
C PRO A 66 13.27 -16.34 3.17
N PRO A 67 14.05 -16.68 2.11
CA PRO A 67 14.29 -18.06 1.71
C PRO A 67 14.79 -18.92 2.88
N GLY A 68 14.22 -20.11 3.04
CA GLY A 68 14.56 -21.03 4.13
C GLY A 68 13.80 -20.81 5.44
N TYR A 69 12.87 -19.85 5.50
CA TYR A 69 11.95 -19.66 6.63
C TYR A 69 10.53 -20.12 6.28
N VAL A 70 9.75 -20.48 7.30
CA VAL A 70 8.32 -20.82 7.13
C VAL A 70 7.58 -19.61 6.54
N GLY A 71 6.76 -19.84 5.51
CA GLY A 71 6.02 -18.79 4.80
C GLY A 71 6.78 -18.14 3.63
N TYR A 72 7.93 -18.67 3.21
CA TYR A 72 8.65 -18.16 2.03
C TYR A 72 7.81 -18.27 0.74
N GLU A 73 7.15 -19.41 0.53
CA GLU A 73 6.32 -19.69 -0.65
C GLU A 73 4.96 -18.99 -0.62
N GLU A 74 4.51 -18.52 0.55
CA GLU A 74 3.19 -17.89 0.73
C GLU A 74 3.17 -16.41 0.32
N GLY A 75 4.34 -15.78 0.18
CA GLY A 75 4.45 -14.35 -0.07
C GLY A 75 4.02 -13.49 1.13
N GLY A 76 4.04 -12.17 0.95
CA GLY A 76 3.59 -11.20 1.95
C GLY A 76 2.18 -10.68 1.70
N GLN A 77 1.52 -10.21 2.76
CA GLN A 77 0.18 -9.60 2.67
C GLN A 77 0.12 -8.46 1.63
N LEU A 78 1.18 -7.68 1.49
CA LEU A 78 1.26 -6.62 0.49
C LEU A 78 1.64 -7.16 -0.88
N THR A 79 2.64 -8.04 -0.97
CA THR A 79 3.16 -8.51 -2.27
C THR A 79 2.12 -9.32 -3.03
N GLU A 80 1.35 -10.17 -2.35
CA GLU A 80 0.30 -10.98 -2.99
C GLU A 80 -0.91 -10.14 -3.43
N LYS A 81 -1.16 -8.99 -2.80
CA LYS A 81 -2.26 -8.10 -3.20
C LYS A 81 -1.94 -7.19 -4.40
N ILE A 82 -0.67 -7.05 -4.76
CA ILE A 82 -0.20 -6.15 -5.82
C ILE A 82 0.31 -6.92 -7.05
N ARG A 83 0.48 -8.25 -6.93
CA ARG A 83 0.85 -9.14 -8.04
C ARG A 83 -0.19 -9.11 -9.16
#